data_AF-A0A356KQK1-F1
#
_entry.id   AF-A0A356KQK1-F1
#
_cell.length_a   1.000
_cell.length_b   1.000
_cell.length_c   1.000
_cell.angle_alpha   90.00
_cell.angle_beta   90.00
_cell.angle_gamma   90.00
#
_symmetry.space_group_name_H-M   'P 1'
#
loop_
_entity.id
_entity.type
_entity.pdbx_description
1 polymer ?
#
loop_
_entity_poly.entity_id
_entity_poly.type
_entity_poly.pdbx_seq_one_letter_code
_entity_poly.pdbx_strand_id
1 'polypeptide(L)'
;MTFFHKNETGFYWGPRATSRQGRQVELAACVRGVFKLVPGQPLEAITDEIDQGFMSGETWSPDDTERVGPITRHSDFADWKPNTDLLLKGTCYPPGGGDVVCDVAWGIGEWSKTLRVYGPRTYKPGLVFGGSISEPETFQSMPLDWAHAYGGEGHPLNPGGKGFVGPEMHNVEDPRAAVSKPGKKVDPATYLPISPVWPERRGKVGKKYGKRWEKTRAPFPAEDFDWSYHNAAPADQQLPFYLKGDERVWFRNLHPEASEFDVALPALRIRVFVKQHDQTVHDLQMVLDTLYADLDAGRLELTWRGLCPINEIDLSDVKVAYVASEPLAEPPLSREHYLALLEAFEDDPIGIKEKAPDGFFELAEAMKQQEQAELYGGPKPDFAALAATLPKDGLIPPWAVAAYGKMDDPIEQLKLVAEAKGIVLPEDPATLLAMAEQMKAAKQDPFAVAKNLREMAKTSEPGSKEILEQAADQLEQAAKLKEAKGQAPAKDDPAAALEQLAQTLPPGESRDEMRKAAEQVRSGIEKAREEAARVAAEEKAARERAAQERAAREQAAREQAARE
;
A
#
# COMPACT_ATOMS: atom_id res chain seq x y z
N MET A 1 11.76 -6.38 -10.24
CA MET A 1 11.85 -7.78 -9.77
C MET A 1 11.52 -7.76 -8.31
N THR A 2 10.50 -8.50 -7.90
CA THR A 2 9.91 -8.42 -6.56
C THR A 2 10.03 -9.80 -5.96
N PHE A 3 10.86 -9.97 -4.93
CA PHE A 3 10.79 -11.16 -4.10
C PHE A 3 9.43 -11.21 -3.40
N PHE A 4 8.94 -12.41 -3.05
CA PHE A 4 7.65 -12.54 -2.41
C PHE A 4 7.72 -11.98 -0.98
N HIS A 5 6.64 -11.36 -0.52
CA HIS A 5 6.53 -11.02 0.89
C HIS A 5 5.12 -11.29 1.40
N LYS A 6 5.03 -11.64 2.67
CA LYS A 6 3.77 -11.67 3.42
C LYS A 6 3.85 -10.59 4.50
N ASN A 7 2.85 -9.73 4.54
CA ASN A 7 2.77 -8.67 5.52
C ASN A 7 1.41 -8.74 6.23
N GLU A 8 1.45 -9.07 7.51
CA GLU A 8 0.26 -9.24 8.36
C GLU A 8 0.01 -8.02 9.27
N THR A 9 0.85 -6.99 9.19
CA THR A 9 0.72 -5.81 10.06
C THR A 9 -0.41 -4.87 9.65
N GLY A 10 -0.85 -4.93 8.39
CA GLY A 10 -1.71 -3.91 7.78
C GLY A 10 -0.99 -2.58 7.49
N PHE A 11 0.29 -2.46 7.83
CA PHE A 11 1.11 -1.25 7.61
C PHE A 11 1.95 -1.36 6.34
N TYR A 12 2.34 -0.23 5.76
CA TYR A 12 3.31 -0.27 4.67
C TYR A 12 4.68 -0.76 5.14
N TRP A 13 5.29 -1.60 4.30
CA TRP A 13 6.65 -2.10 4.46
C TRP A 13 7.45 -1.86 3.18
N GLY A 14 8.76 -1.68 3.29
CA GLY A 14 9.63 -1.64 2.13
C GLY A 14 11.09 -1.94 2.43
N PRO A 15 11.75 -2.71 1.56
CA PRO A 15 13.18 -2.98 1.63
C PRO A 15 13.99 -1.94 0.84
N ARG A 16 15.24 -1.72 1.25
CA ARG A 16 16.24 -0.99 0.47
C ARG A 16 17.61 -1.61 0.66
N ALA A 17 18.43 -1.69 -0.39
CA ALA A 17 19.83 -2.05 -0.24
C ALA A 17 20.65 -0.87 0.30
N THR A 18 21.51 -1.14 1.27
CA THR A 18 22.49 -0.20 1.80
C THR A 18 23.80 -0.93 2.14
N SER A 19 24.81 -0.20 2.58
CA SER A 19 26.06 -0.77 3.11
C SER A 19 26.68 0.19 4.10
N ARG A 20 26.57 -0.11 5.39
CA ARG A 20 27.14 0.77 6.42
C ARG A 20 28.64 0.65 6.55
N GLN A 21 29.17 -0.56 6.40
CA GLN A 21 30.56 -0.88 6.67
C GLN A 21 31.16 -1.79 5.61
N GLY A 22 32.35 -1.39 5.10
CA GLY A 22 33.11 -2.21 4.17
C GLY A 22 32.39 -2.47 2.84
N ARG A 23 32.36 -3.75 2.44
CA ARG A 23 31.71 -4.25 1.22
C ARG A 23 30.44 -5.07 1.50
N GLN A 24 30.08 -5.23 2.77
CA GLN A 24 28.89 -6.00 3.15
C GLN A 24 27.65 -5.22 2.71
N VAL A 25 26.84 -5.83 1.83
CA VAL A 25 25.53 -5.30 1.50
C VAL A 25 24.57 -5.66 2.64
N GLU A 26 23.69 -4.74 2.98
CA GLU A 26 22.64 -4.92 3.97
C GLU A 26 21.29 -4.61 3.32
N LEU A 27 20.25 -5.36 3.68
CA LEU A 27 18.87 -4.97 3.48
C LEU A 27 18.46 -4.10 4.67
N ALA A 28 18.05 -2.86 4.41
CA ALA A 28 17.34 -2.01 5.34
C ALA A 28 15.83 -2.23 5.17
N ALA A 29 15.22 -2.76 6.21
CA ALA A 29 13.78 -2.98 6.35
C ALA A 29 13.14 -1.73 6.94
N CYS A 30 12.07 -1.23 6.33
CA CYS A 30 11.25 -0.15 6.89
C CYS A 30 9.80 -0.62 7.00
N VAL A 31 9.16 -0.39 8.14
CA VAL A 31 7.72 -0.58 8.36
C VAL A 31 7.16 0.72 8.92
N ARG A 32 6.10 1.27 8.31
CA ARG A 32 5.50 2.54 8.71
C ARG A 32 4.04 2.35 9.09
N GLY A 33 3.74 2.48 10.38
CA GLY A 33 2.37 2.49 10.89
C GLY A 33 1.82 3.92 10.91
N VAL A 34 0.55 4.06 10.55
CA VAL A 34 -0.18 5.33 10.59
C VAL A 34 -1.39 5.15 11.49
N PHE A 35 -1.59 6.10 12.40
CA PHE A 35 -2.62 6.04 13.43
C PHE A 35 -3.45 7.33 13.41
N LYS A 36 -4.76 7.20 13.61
CA LYS A 36 -5.61 8.35 13.89
C LYS A 36 -5.24 8.93 15.25
N LEU A 37 -5.08 10.24 15.30
CA LEU A 37 -4.77 10.99 16.50
C LEU A 37 -5.91 11.98 16.77
N VAL A 38 -6.78 11.61 17.71
CA VAL A 38 -7.96 12.40 18.10
C VAL A 38 -7.89 12.65 19.61
N PRO A 39 -8.04 13.91 20.07
CA PRO A 39 -8.04 14.22 21.50
C PRO A 39 -9.05 13.36 22.28
N GLY A 40 -8.60 12.77 23.38
CA GLY A 40 -9.44 11.94 24.25
C GLY A 40 -9.74 10.53 23.73
N GLN A 41 -9.19 10.13 22.58
CA GLN A 41 -9.32 8.78 22.04
C GLN A 41 -7.97 8.05 21.99
N PRO A 42 -7.95 6.72 22.17
CA PRO A 42 -6.75 5.93 21.93
C PRO A 42 -6.35 5.99 20.45
N LEU A 43 -5.07 5.76 20.15
CA LEU A 43 -4.59 5.63 18.78
C LEU A 43 -5.27 4.44 18.09
N GLU A 44 -5.85 4.69 16.91
CA GLU A 44 -6.47 3.66 16.06
C GLU A 44 -5.62 3.50 14.80
N ALA A 45 -5.19 2.27 14.51
CA ALA A 45 -4.42 1.97 13.30
C ALA A 45 -5.25 2.22 12.04
N ILE A 46 -4.67 2.92 11.07
CA ILE A 46 -5.21 3.04 9.72
C ILE A 46 -4.58 1.92 8.90
N THR A 47 -5.38 0.94 8.49
CA THR A 47 -4.90 -0.23 7.71
C THR A 47 -5.37 -0.22 6.26
N ASP A 48 -6.27 0.68 5.88
CA ASP A 48 -6.60 0.91 4.48
C ASP A 48 -5.37 1.48 3.75
N GLU A 49 -5.02 0.90 2.61
CA GLU A 49 -3.80 1.24 1.87
C GLU A 49 -3.81 2.69 1.36
N ILE A 50 -4.97 3.19 0.90
CA ILE A 50 -5.09 4.53 0.36
C ILE A 50 -4.99 5.56 1.49
N ASP A 51 -5.70 5.32 2.59
CA ASP A 51 -5.76 6.27 3.71
C ASP A 51 -4.44 6.41 4.46
N GLN A 52 -3.64 5.34 4.53
CA GLN A 52 -2.27 5.38 5.07
C GLN A 52 -1.37 6.35 4.31
N GLY A 53 -1.66 6.61 3.03
CA GLY A 53 -0.75 7.28 2.10
C GLY A 53 0.45 6.39 1.75
N PHE A 54 1.02 6.54 0.56
CA PHE A 54 2.19 5.73 0.20
C PHE A 54 3.44 6.10 1.01
N MET A 55 4.37 5.15 1.13
CA MET A 55 5.72 5.48 1.58
C MET A 55 6.43 6.35 0.57
N SER A 56 7.17 7.35 1.06
CA SER A 56 7.79 8.35 0.21
C SER A 56 9.24 8.63 0.61
N GLY A 57 9.98 9.19 -0.34
CA GLY A 57 11.24 9.88 -0.05
C GLY A 57 11.00 11.23 0.62
N GLU A 58 12.05 12.06 0.66
CA GLU A 58 11.94 13.44 1.14
C GLU A 58 10.83 14.19 0.38
N THR A 59 9.86 14.74 1.11
CA THR A 59 8.75 15.51 0.52
C THR A 59 9.01 16.99 0.70
N TRP A 60 9.03 17.70 -0.41
CA TRP A 60 9.31 19.14 -0.46
C TRP A 60 8.00 19.93 -0.42
N SER A 61 8.10 21.21 -0.11
CA SER A 61 6.95 22.10 -0.26
C SER A 61 6.49 22.11 -1.74
N PRO A 62 5.18 22.13 -2.05
CA PRO A 62 4.69 22.08 -3.43
C PRO A 62 5.21 23.20 -4.34
N ASP A 63 5.58 24.34 -3.76
CA ASP A 63 6.15 25.52 -4.40
C ASP A 63 7.68 25.46 -4.58
N ASP A 64 8.37 24.48 -3.98
CA ASP A 64 9.83 24.30 -4.09
C ASP A 64 10.19 23.29 -5.19
N THR A 65 10.09 23.72 -6.45
CA THR A 65 10.44 22.89 -7.61
C THR A 65 11.93 22.57 -7.71
N GLU A 66 12.79 23.42 -7.14
CA GLU A 66 14.24 23.28 -7.18
C GLU A 66 14.79 22.38 -6.07
N ARG A 67 13.97 22.03 -5.07
CA ARG A 67 14.34 21.17 -3.94
C ARG A 67 15.53 21.70 -3.17
N VAL A 68 15.49 22.99 -2.85
CA VAL A 68 16.56 23.71 -2.12
C VAL A 68 16.11 24.24 -0.77
N GLY A 69 14.80 24.28 -0.54
CA GLY A 69 14.12 24.84 0.62
C GLY A 69 13.75 23.80 1.68
N PRO A 70 12.69 24.07 2.47
CA PRO A 70 12.26 23.19 3.53
C PRO A 70 11.59 21.92 2.99
N ILE A 71 11.70 20.84 3.76
CA ILE A 71 10.93 19.62 3.55
C ILE A 71 9.76 19.58 4.54
N THR A 72 8.62 19.07 4.08
CA THR A 72 7.43 18.86 4.91
C THR A 72 7.46 17.50 5.58
N ARG A 73 8.13 16.52 4.96
CA ARG A 73 8.22 15.16 5.44
C ARG A 73 9.61 14.59 5.19
N HIS A 74 10.13 13.88 6.19
CA HIS A 74 11.33 13.09 6.02
C HIS A 74 11.05 11.79 5.25
N SER A 75 12.06 11.30 4.53
CA SER A 75 12.03 10.00 3.85
C SER A 75 11.74 8.83 4.79
N ASP A 76 10.82 7.95 4.41
CA ASP A 76 10.60 6.67 5.10
C ASP A 76 11.82 5.76 4.92
N PHE A 77 12.43 5.79 3.73
CA PHE A 77 13.55 4.95 3.32
C PHE A 77 14.93 5.43 3.80
N ALA A 78 15.01 6.07 4.96
CA ALA A 78 16.31 6.32 5.60
C ALA A 78 17.02 4.99 5.87
N ASP A 79 18.30 4.89 5.48
CA ASP A 79 19.03 3.62 5.50
C ASP A 79 19.28 3.12 6.93
N TRP A 80 19.69 4.02 7.82
CA TRP A 80 19.88 3.75 9.25
C TRP A 80 19.94 5.07 10.01
N LYS A 81 19.34 5.12 11.20
CA LYS A 81 19.41 6.27 12.11
C LYS A 81 20.08 5.88 13.43
N PRO A 82 21.14 6.58 13.87
CA PRO A 82 21.73 6.35 15.20
C PRO A 82 20.83 6.77 16.36
N ASN A 83 19.95 7.75 16.16
CA ASN A 83 19.05 8.31 17.18
C ASN A 83 17.59 8.22 16.75
N THR A 84 16.65 8.39 17.68
CA THR A 84 15.22 8.57 17.34
C THR A 84 14.94 10.01 16.94
N ASP A 85 14.29 10.22 15.80
CA ASP A 85 13.73 11.52 15.43
C ASP A 85 12.33 11.73 16.03
N LEU A 86 12.15 12.83 16.76
CA LEU A 86 10.86 13.33 17.21
C LEU A 86 10.49 14.55 16.36
N LEU A 87 9.40 14.43 15.60
CA LEU A 87 8.97 15.45 14.65
C LEU A 87 7.49 15.75 14.83
N LEU A 88 7.12 17.02 14.66
CA LEU A 88 5.72 17.45 14.70
C LEU A 88 5.45 18.50 13.64
N LYS A 89 4.33 18.34 12.94
CA LYS A 89 3.70 19.36 12.12
C LYS A 89 2.37 19.74 12.76
N GLY A 90 2.13 21.03 12.87
CA GLY A 90 0.91 21.51 13.49
C GLY A 90 0.82 23.02 13.53
N THR A 91 -0.25 23.47 14.17
CA THR A 91 -0.60 24.88 14.30
C THR A 91 -0.78 25.23 15.77
N CYS A 92 -0.29 26.41 16.17
CA CYS A 92 -0.54 26.97 17.50
C CYS A 92 -1.97 27.50 17.58
N TYR A 93 -2.68 27.16 18.66
CA TYR A 93 -4.01 27.67 18.99
C TYR A 93 -4.01 28.24 20.41
N PRO A 94 -4.00 29.58 20.59
CA PRO A 94 -4.13 30.18 21.91
C PRO A 94 -5.48 29.82 22.56
N PRO A 95 -5.51 29.48 23.86
CA PRO A 95 -6.77 29.15 24.55
C PRO A 95 -7.80 30.28 24.45
N GLY A 96 -8.94 30.02 23.81
CA GLY A 96 -9.99 31.01 23.59
C GLY A 96 -9.75 32.00 22.44
N GLY A 97 -8.57 31.96 21.82
CA GLY A 97 -8.18 32.81 20.68
C GLY A 97 -7.91 34.27 21.06
N GLY A 98 -7.19 34.99 20.19
CA GLY A 98 -6.99 36.43 20.32
C GLY A 98 -5.89 36.85 21.28
N ASP A 99 -5.06 35.91 21.77
CA ASP A 99 -3.83 36.27 22.46
C ASP A 99 -2.80 36.83 21.48
N VAL A 100 -1.86 37.61 22.02
CA VAL A 100 -0.71 38.13 21.27
C VAL A 100 0.53 37.23 21.38
N VAL A 101 0.52 36.31 22.34
CA VAL A 101 1.59 35.32 22.58
C VAL A 101 1.00 34.03 23.15
N CYS A 102 1.50 32.87 22.71
CA CYS A 102 1.11 31.56 23.21
C CYS A 102 2.32 30.63 23.25
N ASP A 103 2.48 29.87 24.34
CA ASP A 103 3.48 28.80 24.43
C ASP A 103 2.84 27.48 23.99
N VAL A 104 3.43 26.83 22.99
CA VAL A 104 3.08 25.48 22.55
C VAL A 104 4.12 24.50 23.06
N ALA A 105 3.70 23.27 23.36
CA ALA A 105 4.64 22.22 23.71
C ALA A 105 4.10 20.84 23.42
N TRP A 106 5.02 19.90 23.27
CA TRP A 106 4.71 18.49 23.28
C TRP A 106 5.87 17.71 23.91
N GLY A 107 5.60 16.46 24.28
CA GLY A 107 6.61 15.62 24.89
C GLY A 107 6.25 14.14 24.86
N ILE A 108 7.27 13.32 25.09
CA ILE A 108 7.21 11.86 25.14
C ILE A 108 8.20 11.37 26.20
N GLY A 109 7.71 10.57 27.17
CA GLY A 109 8.51 10.17 28.31
C GLY A 109 9.07 11.38 29.09
N GLU A 110 10.39 11.43 29.28
CA GLU A 110 11.07 12.54 29.97
C GLU A 110 11.42 13.73 29.03
N TRP A 111 11.31 13.53 27.71
CA TRP A 111 11.62 14.57 26.74
C TRP A 111 10.42 15.48 26.50
N SER A 112 10.68 16.78 26.36
CA SER A 112 9.69 17.74 25.87
C SER A 112 10.36 18.97 25.26
N LYS A 113 9.64 19.64 24.36
CA LYS A 113 10.08 20.89 23.75
C LYS A 113 8.96 21.91 23.73
N THR A 114 9.26 23.12 24.22
CA THR A 114 8.34 24.27 24.20
C THR A 114 8.83 25.30 23.20
N LEU A 115 7.93 25.82 22.38
CA LEU A 115 8.15 26.97 21.51
C LEU A 115 7.23 28.11 21.95
N ARG A 116 7.72 29.35 21.85
CA ARG A 116 6.93 30.56 22.09
C ARG A 116 6.50 31.15 20.77
N VAL A 117 5.21 31.38 20.63
CA VAL A 117 4.57 31.85 19.41
C VAL A 117 4.01 33.24 19.64
N TYR A 118 4.52 34.22 18.91
CA TYR A 118 4.00 35.58 18.91
C TYR A 118 3.09 35.80 17.71
N GLY A 119 2.10 36.67 17.84
CA GLY A 119 1.42 37.22 16.69
C GLY A 119 2.34 38.08 15.82
N PRO A 120 1.86 38.55 14.65
CA PRO A 120 2.63 39.39 13.73
C PRO A 120 3.34 40.55 14.44
N ARG A 121 4.63 40.72 14.11
CA ARG A 121 5.51 41.78 14.64
C ARG A 121 6.41 42.32 13.54
N THR A 122 6.83 43.57 13.68
CA THR A 122 7.78 44.22 12.78
C THR A 122 8.89 44.96 13.52
N TYR A 123 10.07 45.03 12.92
CA TYR A 123 11.14 45.94 13.31
C TYR A 123 10.80 47.37 12.85
N LYS A 124 10.75 48.30 13.79
CA LYS A 124 10.55 49.74 13.53
C LYS A 124 11.91 50.46 13.52
N PRO A 125 12.25 51.22 12.47
CA PRO A 125 13.48 52.01 12.44
C PRO A 125 13.43 53.12 13.51
N GLY A 126 14.50 53.26 14.29
CA GLY A 126 14.65 54.29 15.33
C GLY A 126 15.54 55.44 14.86
N LEU A 127 15.14 56.70 15.13
CA LEU A 127 15.88 57.89 14.66
C LEU A 127 17.11 58.26 15.50
N VAL A 128 17.27 57.76 16.74
CA VAL A 128 18.34 58.23 17.67
C VAL A 128 18.99 57.11 18.51
N PHE A 129 18.25 56.04 18.80
CA PHE A 129 18.77 54.81 19.43
C PHE A 129 18.13 53.64 18.70
N GLY A 130 18.87 52.53 18.53
CA GLY A 130 18.54 51.41 17.62
C GLY A 130 17.05 51.01 17.59
N GLY A 131 16.61 50.54 16.41
CA GLY A 131 15.20 50.25 16.13
C GLY A 131 14.47 49.44 17.21
N SER A 132 13.17 49.67 17.35
CA SER A 132 12.29 49.02 18.32
C SER A 132 11.47 47.90 17.66
N ILE A 133 10.92 46.99 18.46
CA ILE A 133 9.98 45.96 17.97
C ILE A 133 8.54 46.49 18.15
N SER A 134 7.63 46.21 17.21
CA SER A 134 6.21 46.51 17.40
C SER A 134 5.61 45.65 18.52
N GLU A 135 4.55 46.12 19.16
CA GLU A 135 3.71 45.21 19.96
C GLU A 135 3.20 44.07 19.06
N PRO A 136 3.15 42.83 19.57
CA PRO A 136 2.57 41.72 18.82
C PRO A 136 1.07 41.93 18.60
N GLU A 137 0.62 41.64 17.40
CA GLU A 137 -0.81 41.61 17.07
C GLU A 137 -1.49 40.37 17.64
N THR A 138 -2.80 40.45 17.89
CA THR A 138 -3.58 39.28 18.32
C THR A 138 -3.71 38.28 17.18
N PHE A 139 -3.68 36.98 17.48
CA PHE A 139 -3.88 35.94 16.48
C PHE A 139 -4.86 34.85 16.95
N GLN A 140 -5.54 34.22 16.00
CA GLN A 140 -6.44 33.09 16.27
C GLN A 140 -5.70 31.76 16.19
N SER A 141 -4.79 31.65 15.24
CA SER A 141 -3.90 30.51 15.07
C SER A 141 -2.63 30.94 14.34
N MET A 142 -1.56 30.17 14.50
CA MET A 142 -0.27 30.44 13.87
C MET A 142 0.42 29.13 13.47
N PRO A 143 0.70 28.88 12.17
CA PRO A 143 1.41 27.68 11.73
C PRO A 143 2.81 27.56 12.36
N LEU A 144 3.21 26.34 12.70
CA LEU A 144 4.54 26.03 13.23
C LEU A 144 5.46 25.52 12.13
N ASP A 145 5.65 26.34 11.09
CA ASP A 145 6.42 25.99 9.90
C ASP A 145 7.74 26.77 9.78
N TRP A 146 8.52 26.44 8.74
CA TRP A 146 9.79 27.12 8.46
C TRP A 146 9.62 28.58 8.03
N ALA A 147 8.49 28.96 7.43
CA ALA A 147 8.21 30.34 7.01
C ALA A 147 7.95 31.27 8.21
N HIS A 148 7.46 30.72 9.32
CA HIS A 148 7.18 31.45 10.56
C HIS A 148 8.34 31.41 11.57
N ALA A 149 9.38 30.61 11.31
CA ALA A 149 10.61 30.55 12.11
C ALA A 149 11.64 31.62 11.69
N TYR A 150 12.63 31.87 12.56
CA TYR A 150 13.72 32.79 12.25
C TYR A 150 14.47 32.37 10.98
N GLY A 151 14.71 33.32 10.09
CA GLY A 151 15.37 33.07 8.82
C GLY A 151 15.08 34.17 7.80
N GLY A 152 15.20 33.83 6.52
CA GLY A 152 14.98 34.71 5.39
C GLY A 152 16.14 34.68 4.42
N GLU A 153 16.02 35.45 3.34
CA GLU A 153 16.99 35.45 2.24
C GLU A 153 18.43 35.60 2.75
N GLY A 154 19.31 34.70 2.30
CA GLY A 154 20.71 34.66 2.72
C GLY A 154 20.98 34.01 4.08
N HIS A 155 19.96 33.62 4.85
CA HIS A 155 20.15 32.87 6.10
C HIS A 155 20.51 31.40 5.80
N PRO A 156 21.63 30.85 6.31
CA PRO A 156 22.12 29.54 5.90
C PRO A 156 21.27 28.37 6.40
N LEU A 157 20.57 28.52 7.52
CA LEU A 157 19.80 27.44 8.16
C LEU A 157 18.30 27.48 7.85
N ASN A 158 17.81 28.59 7.28
CA ASN A 158 16.40 28.73 6.93
C ASN A 158 16.22 29.90 5.94
N PRO A 159 16.57 29.72 4.66
CA PRO A 159 16.43 30.78 3.66
C PRO A 159 14.97 31.17 3.39
N GLY A 160 14.00 30.31 3.71
CA GLY A 160 12.56 30.54 3.51
C GLY A 160 11.83 31.16 4.71
N GLY A 161 12.52 31.43 5.82
CA GLY A 161 11.93 32.04 7.02
C GLY A 161 11.81 33.56 6.96
N LYS A 162 11.61 34.19 8.13
CA LYS A 162 11.58 35.66 8.26
C LYS A 162 12.28 36.18 9.52
N GLY A 163 12.56 37.48 9.55
CA GLY A 163 13.22 38.14 10.69
C GLY A 163 14.74 38.27 10.63
N PHE A 164 15.42 37.63 9.67
CA PHE A 164 16.84 37.84 9.38
C PHE A 164 17.05 39.13 8.55
N VAL A 165 16.22 39.31 7.52
CA VAL A 165 16.18 40.48 6.63
C VAL A 165 14.76 41.01 6.54
N GLY A 166 14.63 42.30 6.21
CA GLY A 166 13.33 42.95 6.06
C GLY A 166 12.69 43.42 7.37
N PRO A 167 11.50 44.04 7.29
CA PRO A 167 10.82 44.63 8.44
C PRO A 167 10.05 43.61 9.27
N GLU A 168 9.69 42.44 8.72
CA GLU A 168 8.88 41.43 9.43
C GLU A 168 9.72 40.61 10.40
N MET A 169 9.13 40.23 11.53
CA MET A 169 9.71 39.29 12.49
C MET A 169 9.09 37.90 12.34
N HIS A 170 9.86 36.89 12.72
CA HIS A 170 9.37 35.53 12.91
C HIS A 170 8.38 35.48 14.08
N ASN A 171 7.52 34.48 14.03
CA ASN A 171 6.48 34.25 15.01
C ASN A 171 6.91 33.17 16.01
N VAL A 172 7.66 32.16 15.54
CA VAL A 172 8.04 31.00 16.34
C VAL A 172 9.46 31.15 16.88
N GLU A 173 9.58 31.18 18.20
CA GLU A 173 10.84 31.37 18.93
C GLU A 173 11.11 30.22 19.90
N ASP A 174 12.40 29.93 20.13
CA ASP A 174 12.80 29.22 21.35
C ASP A 174 12.74 30.23 22.52
N PRO A 175 11.92 29.99 23.57
CA PRO A 175 11.83 30.89 24.71
C PRO A 175 13.16 31.12 25.43
N ARG A 176 14.15 30.23 25.25
CA ARG A 176 15.51 30.36 25.81
C ARG A 176 16.43 31.23 24.95
N ALA A 177 16.06 31.54 23.71
CA ALA A 177 16.91 32.22 22.73
C ALA A 177 16.23 33.42 22.02
N ALA A 178 15.20 34.02 22.63
CA ALA A 178 14.38 35.10 22.03
C ALA A 178 15.17 36.20 21.30
N VAL A 179 14.67 36.64 20.14
CA VAL A 179 15.33 37.66 19.30
C VAL A 179 14.82 39.06 19.68
N SER A 180 15.73 39.90 20.18
CA SER A 180 15.39 41.26 20.62
C SER A 180 15.85 42.37 19.67
N LYS A 181 16.58 42.04 18.59
CA LYS A 181 17.07 43.01 17.58
C LYS A 181 17.44 42.30 16.26
N PRO A 182 17.39 43.00 15.11
CA PRO A 182 17.87 42.46 13.83
C PRO A 182 19.31 41.95 13.89
N GLY A 183 19.61 40.90 13.14
CA GLY A 183 20.96 40.34 13.00
C GLY A 183 21.52 39.59 14.22
N LYS A 184 20.74 39.37 15.28
CA LYS A 184 21.14 38.43 16.35
C LYS A 184 21.23 37.02 15.76
N LYS A 185 22.37 36.35 15.91
CA LYS A 185 22.53 34.96 15.50
C LYS A 185 21.72 34.05 16.44
N VAL A 186 20.62 33.52 15.94
CA VAL A 186 19.75 32.56 16.61
C VAL A 186 19.42 31.47 15.60
N ASP A 187 19.38 30.23 16.06
CA ASP A 187 19.00 29.12 15.19
C ASP A 187 17.46 29.10 15.04
N PRO A 188 16.92 28.77 13.87
CA PRO A 188 15.47 28.68 13.67
C PRO A 188 14.86 27.65 14.62
N ALA A 189 13.85 28.06 15.39
CA ALA A 189 13.13 27.16 16.27
C ALA A 189 11.98 26.49 15.51
N THR A 190 11.91 25.16 15.53
CA THR A 190 10.90 24.38 14.79
C THR A 190 10.66 23.02 15.42
N TYR A 191 9.58 22.35 15.02
CA TYR A 191 9.31 20.93 15.22
C TYR A 191 9.47 20.09 13.93
N LEU A 192 9.71 20.74 12.79
CA LEU A 192 9.77 20.12 11.48
C LEU A 192 11.15 19.53 11.16
N PRO A 193 11.22 18.59 10.19
CA PRO A 193 12.48 18.04 9.72
C PRO A 193 13.36 19.08 9.01
N ILE A 194 14.67 18.94 9.19
CA ILE A 194 15.73 19.71 8.53
C ILE A 194 15.93 19.16 7.11
N SER A 195 16.01 20.07 6.14
CA SER A 195 16.25 19.75 4.74
C SER A 195 17.58 19.01 4.53
N PRO A 196 17.65 17.97 3.68
CA PRO A 196 18.89 17.25 3.39
C PRO A 196 19.95 18.14 2.74
N VAL A 197 19.52 19.24 2.11
CA VAL A 197 20.42 20.19 1.43
C VAL A 197 20.90 21.31 2.36
N TRP A 198 20.45 21.40 3.60
CA TRP A 198 20.93 22.44 4.51
C TRP A 198 22.23 22.01 5.23
N PRO A 199 23.07 22.96 5.67
CA PRO A 199 24.41 22.67 6.18
C PRO A 199 24.48 21.57 7.24
N GLU A 200 23.49 21.50 8.12
CA GLU A 200 23.40 20.54 9.24
C GLU A 200 23.34 19.09 8.76
N ARG A 201 22.71 18.83 7.61
CA ARG A 201 22.66 17.49 6.99
C ARG A 201 23.64 17.37 5.85
N ARG A 202 23.72 18.34 4.94
CA ARG A 202 24.63 18.34 3.79
C ARG A 202 26.09 18.13 4.21
N GLY A 203 26.52 18.67 5.35
CA GLY A 203 27.88 18.48 5.87
C GLY A 203 28.24 17.03 6.22
N LYS A 204 27.23 16.16 6.39
CA LYS A 204 27.37 14.77 6.87
C LYS A 204 27.48 13.73 5.76
N VAL A 205 27.32 14.12 4.50
CA VAL A 205 27.40 13.18 3.36
C VAL A 205 28.82 12.63 3.10
N GLY A 206 29.84 13.17 3.78
CA GLY A 206 31.23 12.79 3.55
C GLY A 206 31.84 13.42 2.30
N LYS A 207 33.15 13.24 2.10
CA LYS A 207 33.91 13.85 1.00
C LYS A 207 34.74 12.83 0.21
N LYS A 208 34.84 11.57 0.65
CA LYS A 208 35.76 10.57 0.07
C LYS A 208 35.20 9.83 -1.16
N TYR A 209 34.47 10.52 -2.05
CA TYR A 209 33.90 9.97 -3.29
C TYR A 209 34.91 9.91 -4.46
N GLY A 210 36.12 9.40 -4.21
CA GLY A 210 37.19 9.28 -5.23
C GLY A 210 37.34 7.88 -5.84
N LYS A 211 38.42 7.64 -6.60
CA LYS A 211 38.72 6.34 -7.24
C LYS A 211 38.71 5.14 -6.30
N ARG A 212 39.06 5.32 -5.03
CA ARG A 212 39.00 4.25 -4.03
C ARG A 212 37.54 3.88 -3.76
N TRP A 213 36.69 4.87 -3.48
CA TRP A 213 35.24 4.67 -3.29
C TRP A 213 34.60 4.01 -4.50
N GLU A 214 34.90 4.47 -5.71
CA GLU A 214 34.39 3.88 -6.96
C GLU A 214 34.68 2.38 -7.07
N LYS A 215 35.88 1.95 -6.67
CA LYS A 215 36.29 0.53 -6.71
C LYS A 215 35.77 -0.30 -5.54
N THR A 216 35.64 0.30 -4.36
CA THR A 216 35.43 -0.48 -3.13
C THR A 216 34.06 -0.33 -2.49
N ARG A 217 33.31 0.74 -2.80
CA ARG A 217 32.10 1.16 -2.07
C ARG A 217 30.93 1.54 -2.98
N ALA A 218 31.17 2.02 -4.20
CA ALA A 218 30.09 2.42 -5.09
C ALA A 218 29.10 1.25 -5.31
N PRO A 219 27.79 1.52 -5.34
CA PRO A 219 27.13 2.84 -5.31
C PRO A 219 26.76 3.36 -3.90
N PHE A 220 27.21 2.71 -2.82
CA PHE A 220 26.87 3.10 -1.44
C PHE A 220 27.61 4.36 -0.96
N PRO A 221 27.20 4.99 0.15
CA PRO A 221 27.87 6.18 0.68
C PRO A 221 29.37 6.01 0.93
N ALA A 222 30.11 7.12 0.99
CA ALA A 222 31.56 7.10 1.26
C ALA A 222 31.90 6.60 2.67
N GLU A 223 33.16 6.19 2.90
CA GLU A 223 33.62 5.71 4.22
C GLU A 223 33.51 6.77 5.33
N ASP A 224 33.52 8.06 4.97
CA ASP A 224 33.38 9.19 5.89
C ASP A 224 31.95 9.78 5.93
N PHE A 225 30.96 9.03 5.43
CA PHE A 225 29.55 9.38 5.61
C PHE A 225 29.17 9.28 7.10
N ASP A 226 28.65 10.37 7.65
CA ASP A 226 28.10 10.40 9.01
C ASP A 226 26.62 10.03 8.94
N TRP A 227 26.30 8.85 9.48
CA TRP A 227 24.96 8.28 9.47
C TRP A 227 23.89 9.12 10.19
N SER A 228 24.28 10.05 11.07
CA SER A 228 23.35 11.03 11.62
C SER A 228 22.83 12.03 10.55
N TYR A 229 23.27 11.92 9.29
CA TYR A 229 22.62 12.50 8.12
C TYR A 229 21.15 12.12 8.01
N HIS A 230 20.81 10.88 8.39
CA HIS A 230 19.46 10.36 8.32
C HIS A 230 18.59 10.79 9.50
N ASN A 231 19.15 11.35 10.57
CA ASN A 231 18.37 12.05 11.57
C ASN A 231 18.00 13.44 11.04
N ALA A 232 16.73 13.61 10.70
CA ALA A 232 16.21 14.85 10.14
C ALA A 232 15.65 15.79 11.21
N ALA A 233 15.37 15.30 12.42
CA ALA A 233 14.94 16.19 13.50
C ALA A 233 16.06 17.15 13.92
N PRO A 234 15.76 18.39 14.34
CA PRO A 234 16.72 19.24 15.03
C PRO A 234 17.35 18.52 16.23
N ALA A 235 18.60 18.86 16.56
CA ALA A 235 19.40 18.11 17.54
C ALA A 235 18.75 17.99 18.93
N ASP A 236 17.95 18.99 19.32
CA ASP A 236 17.21 19.00 20.59
C ASP A 236 15.96 18.09 20.60
N GLN A 237 15.67 17.42 19.49
CA GLN A 237 14.54 16.49 19.30
C GLN A 237 15.02 15.12 18.78
N GLN A 238 16.32 14.83 18.94
CA GLN A 238 16.89 13.52 18.67
C GLN A 238 17.15 12.78 20.00
N LEU A 239 16.42 11.69 20.25
CA LEU A 239 16.68 10.89 21.45
C LEU A 239 17.88 9.96 21.20
N PRO A 240 18.85 9.86 22.14
CA PRO A 240 20.02 9.00 21.99
C PRO A 240 19.72 7.50 22.21
N PHE A 241 18.44 7.13 22.13
CA PHE A 241 17.91 5.77 22.28
C PHE A 241 16.66 5.63 21.40
N TYR A 242 16.32 4.38 21.07
CA TYR A 242 15.10 4.04 20.34
C TYR A 242 13.89 4.00 21.27
N LEU A 243 12.72 4.42 20.75
CA LEU A 243 11.47 4.30 21.48
C LEU A 243 11.12 2.82 21.66
N LYS A 244 10.44 2.51 22.76
CA LYS A 244 9.87 1.19 23.02
C LYS A 244 8.58 1.00 22.24
N GLY A 245 7.78 2.05 22.09
CA GLY A 245 6.49 2.04 21.41
C GLY A 245 5.29 1.98 22.35
N ASP A 246 5.48 2.13 23.66
CA ASP A 246 4.44 2.17 24.71
C ASP A 246 4.43 3.50 25.49
N GLU A 247 5.27 4.44 25.12
CA GLU A 247 5.39 5.73 25.78
C GLU A 247 4.11 6.57 25.67
N ARG A 248 3.87 7.45 26.66
CA ARG A 248 2.82 8.47 26.57
C ARG A 248 3.36 9.71 25.86
N VAL A 249 2.56 10.24 24.94
CA VAL A 249 2.81 11.47 24.18
C VAL A 249 1.75 12.49 24.58
N TRP A 250 2.17 13.71 24.90
CA TRP A 250 1.26 14.80 25.29
C TRP A 250 1.49 16.04 24.45
N PHE A 251 0.44 16.85 24.29
CA PHE A 251 0.41 18.05 23.46
C PHE A 251 -0.28 19.18 24.21
N ARG A 252 0.17 20.42 23.98
CA ARG A 252 -0.37 21.65 24.59
C ARG A 252 -0.44 22.77 23.58
N ASN A 253 -1.62 23.39 23.47
CA ASN A 253 -1.98 24.50 22.58
C ASN A 253 -1.75 24.19 21.10
N LEU A 254 -1.90 22.93 20.71
CA LEU A 254 -1.67 22.42 19.35
C LEU A 254 -2.94 21.84 18.69
N HIS A 255 -4.11 22.04 19.30
CA HIS A 255 -5.40 21.63 18.77
C HIS A 255 -6.43 22.74 19.01
N PRO A 256 -7.34 23.03 18.06
CA PRO A 256 -8.28 24.15 18.16
C PRO A 256 -9.25 24.04 19.35
N GLU A 257 -9.67 22.83 19.69
CA GLU A 257 -10.68 22.59 20.74
C GLU A 257 -10.11 22.00 22.03
N ALA A 258 -8.86 21.52 22.01
CA ALA A 258 -8.25 20.79 23.11
C ALA A 258 -6.92 21.47 23.47
N SER A 259 -6.97 22.34 24.49
CA SER A 259 -5.76 23.06 24.94
C SER A 259 -4.66 22.11 25.43
N GLU A 260 -5.01 20.95 25.96
CA GLU A 260 -4.07 19.88 26.32
C GLU A 260 -4.72 18.51 26.08
N PHE A 261 -3.94 17.54 25.58
CA PHE A 261 -4.36 16.14 25.49
C PHE A 261 -3.14 15.22 25.41
N ASP A 262 -3.33 13.94 25.75
CA ASP A 262 -2.30 12.91 25.65
C ASP A 262 -2.84 11.61 25.04
N VAL A 263 -1.93 10.80 24.51
CA VAL A 263 -2.18 9.46 23.99
C VAL A 263 -1.05 8.52 24.40
N ALA A 264 -1.32 7.22 24.49
CA ALA A 264 -0.28 6.20 24.58
C ALA A 264 0.05 5.68 23.17
N LEU A 265 1.33 5.45 22.90
CA LEU A 265 1.77 4.73 21.71
C LEU A 265 1.17 3.31 21.69
N PRO A 266 1.01 2.67 20.51
CA PRO A 266 0.15 1.49 20.33
C PRO A 266 0.71 0.20 20.96
N ALA A 267 1.87 0.27 21.61
CA ALA A 267 2.55 -0.84 22.26
C ALA A 267 2.77 -2.03 21.31
N LEU A 268 3.33 -1.77 20.12
CA LEU A 268 3.57 -2.78 19.08
C LEU A 268 5.05 -3.11 18.93
N ARG A 269 5.33 -4.41 18.80
CA ARG A 269 6.61 -4.98 18.40
C ARG A 269 6.52 -5.43 16.94
N ILE A 270 7.31 -4.83 16.06
CA ILE A 270 7.39 -5.27 14.66
C ILE A 270 8.43 -6.38 14.52
N ARG A 271 8.07 -7.45 13.81
CA ARG A 271 8.95 -8.57 13.48
C ARG A 271 9.11 -8.65 11.97
N VAL A 272 10.35 -8.76 11.50
CA VAL A 272 10.66 -8.94 10.09
C VAL A 272 11.63 -10.09 9.94
N PHE A 273 11.27 -11.05 9.11
CA PHE A 273 12.12 -12.18 8.75
C PHE A 273 12.45 -12.09 7.26
N VAL A 274 13.72 -12.30 6.91
CA VAL A 274 14.19 -12.30 5.53
C VAL A 274 14.90 -13.61 5.27
N LYS A 275 14.40 -14.39 4.30
CA LYS A 275 15.05 -15.62 3.85
C LYS A 275 15.71 -15.41 2.49
N GLN A 276 16.96 -15.84 2.38
CA GLN A 276 17.73 -15.84 1.14
C GLN A 276 17.58 -17.17 0.38
N HIS A 277 17.96 -17.19 -0.90
CA HIS A 277 17.89 -18.38 -1.73
C HIS A 277 18.78 -19.54 -1.24
N ASP A 278 19.87 -19.24 -0.51
CA ASP A 278 20.74 -20.21 0.15
C ASP A 278 20.14 -20.81 1.44
N GLN A 279 18.87 -20.49 1.74
CA GLN A 279 18.12 -20.88 2.94
C GLN A 279 18.53 -20.18 4.24
N THR A 280 19.47 -19.22 4.19
CA THR A 280 19.76 -18.37 5.34
C THR A 280 18.54 -17.54 5.71
N VAL A 281 18.15 -17.55 6.99
CA VAL A 281 17.04 -16.73 7.51
C VAL A 281 17.52 -15.76 8.57
N HIS A 282 17.30 -14.47 8.32
CA HIS A 282 17.55 -13.38 9.26
C HIS A 282 16.28 -13.03 10.01
N ASP A 283 16.38 -12.91 11.34
CA ASP A 283 15.38 -12.26 12.21
C ASP A 283 15.91 -10.85 12.49
N LEU A 284 15.25 -9.84 11.93
CA LEU A 284 15.74 -8.48 12.00
C LEU A 284 15.37 -7.86 13.35
N GLN A 285 16.36 -7.25 14.01
CA GLN A 285 16.09 -6.38 15.16
C GLN A 285 15.47 -5.07 14.66
N MET A 286 14.15 -4.98 14.74
CA MET A 286 13.39 -3.78 14.38
C MET A 286 13.40 -2.78 15.53
N VAL A 287 13.83 -1.54 15.26
CA VAL A 287 13.87 -0.44 16.23
C VAL A 287 12.91 0.67 15.82
N LEU A 288 12.19 1.26 16.77
CA LEU A 288 11.32 2.42 16.54
C LEU A 288 12.16 3.70 16.65
N ASP A 289 12.50 4.28 15.51
CA ASP A 289 13.48 5.37 15.41
C ASP A 289 12.88 6.69 14.91
N THR A 290 11.57 6.74 14.64
CA THR A 290 10.89 7.94 14.15
C THR A 290 9.46 7.99 14.68
N LEU A 291 9.11 9.12 15.31
CA LEU A 291 7.74 9.51 15.59
C LEU A 291 7.48 10.83 14.87
N TYR A 292 6.48 10.83 13.99
CA TYR A 292 6.03 12.02 13.29
C TYR A 292 4.54 12.25 13.59
N ALA A 293 4.22 13.35 14.26
CA ALA A 293 2.84 13.75 14.54
C ALA A 293 2.42 14.87 13.58
N ASP A 294 1.48 14.62 12.67
CA ASP A 294 0.83 15.65 11.86
C ASP A 294 -0.52 15.99 12.51
N LEU A 295 -0.50 16.98 13.40
CA LEU A 295 -1.68 17.38 14.16
C LEU A 295 -2.72 18.10 13.30
N ASP A 296 -2.30 18.76 12.22
CA ASP A 296 -3.22 19.37 11.27
C ASP A 296 -4.01 18.31 10.51
N ALA A 297 -3.40 17.14 10.25
CA ALA A 297 -4.06 15.99 9.64
C ALA A 297 -4.72 15.03 10.64
N GLY A 298 -4.53 15.23 11.96
CA GLY A 298 -4.99 14.31 13.00
C GLY A 298 -4.35 12.92 12.88
N ARG A 299 -3.04 12.86 12.58
CA ARG A 299 -2.31 11.61 12.35
C ARG A 299 -1.04 11.52 13.19
N LEU A 300 -0.74 10.32 13.66
CA LEU A 300 0.54 9.96 14.25
C LEU A 300 1.15 8.82 13.45
N GLU A 301 2.41 8.94 13.10
CA GLU A 301 3.14 7.95 12.33
C GLU A 301 4.36 7.46 13.10
N LEU A 302 4.58 6.16 13.00
CA LEU A 302 5.69 5.45 13.62
C LEU A 302 6.46 4.70 12.54
N THR A 303 7.79 4.82 12.54
CA THR A 303 8.63 4.04 11.63
C THR A 303 9.56 3.12 12.38
N TRP A 304 9.46 1.83 12.07
CA TRP A 304 10.39 0.81 12.54
C TRP A 304 11.39 0.48 11.45
N ARG A 305 12.68 0.41 11.83
CA ARG A 305 13.76 0.04 10.90
C ARG A 305 14.60 -1.11 11.45
N GLY A 306 15.03 -2.00 10.57
CA GLY A 306 15.93 -3.11 10.90
C GLY A 306 16.88 -3.37 9.75
N LEU A 307 18.02 -4.01 10.04
CA LEU A 307 19.00 -4.36 9.03
C LEU A 307 19.41 -5.82 9.12
N CYS A 308 19.65 -6.45 7.97
CA CYS A 308 20.30 -7.75 7.89
C CYS A 308 21.32 -7.78 6.74
N PRO A 309 22.40 -8.58 6.84
CA PRO A 309 23.33 -8.74 5.73
C PRO A 309 22.68 -9.51 4.58
N ILE A 310 22.97 -9.08 3.35
CA ILE A 310 22.64 -9.76 2.10
C ILE A 310 23.86 -9.73 1.17
N ASN A 311 23.77 -10.40 0.02
CA ASN A 311 24.87 -10.51 -0.92
C ASN A 311 24.69 -9.62 -2.17
N GLU A 312 23.45 -9.37 -2.59
CA GLU A 312 23.16 -8.69 -3.86
C GLU A 312 22.48 -7.33 -3.65
N ILE A 313 22.97 -6.30 -4.36
CA ILE A 313 22.46 -4.93 -4.23
C ILE A 313 21.03 -4.75 -4.77
N ASP A 314 20.63 -5.58 -5.72
CA ASP A 314 19.29 -5.56 -6.30
C ASP A 314 18.29 -6.44 -5.52
N LEU A 315 18.74 -6.98 -4.37
CA LEU A 315 17.98 -7.88 -3.51
C LEU A 315 17.62 -9.22 -4.17
N SER A 316 18.27 -9.60 -5.28
CA SER A 316 17.97 -10.82 -6.02
C SER A 316 18.29 -12.12 -5.26
N ASP A 317 19.11 -12.04 -4.21
CA ASP A 317 19.39 -13.16 -3.32
C ASP A 317 18.34 -13.34 -2.22
N VAL A 318 17.44 -12.37 -2.03
CA VAL A 318 16.30 -12.46 -1.11
C VAL A 318 15.18 -13.27 -1.77
N LYS A 319 14.82 -14.40 -1.17
CA LYS A 319 13.76 -15.28 -1.64
C LYS A 319 12.38 -14.79 -1.17
N VAL A 320 12.26 -14.52 0.12
CA VAL A 320 10.99 -14.15 0.75
C VAL A 320 11.19 -13.32 2.00
N ALA A 321 10.26 -12.39 2.27
CA ALA A 321 10.17 -11.69 3.55
C ALA A 321 8.83 -11.93 4.24
N TYR A 322 8.84 -11.95 5.56
CA TYR A 322 7.64 -12.06 6.39
C TYR A 322 7.64 -10.93 7.41
N VAL A 323 6.53 -10.18 7.48
CA VAL A 323 6.37 -8.99 8.30
C VAL A 323 5.14 -9.17 9.19
N ALA A 324 5.33 -9.03 10.50
CA ALA A 324 4.28 -9.19 11.50
C ALA A 324 4.39 -8.17 12.63
N SER A 325 3.33 -8.04 13.40
CA SER A 325 3.27 -7.24 14.62
C SER A 325 2.81 -8.10 15.79
N GLU A 326 3.35 -7.83 16.97
CA GLU A 326 2.97 -8.45 18.24
C GLU A 326 2.68 -7.34 19.27
N PRO A 327 1.75 -7.56 20.21
CA PRO A 327 1.60 -6.66 21.36
C PRO A 327 2.84 -6.71 22.26
N LEU A 328 3.34 -5.54 22.71
CA LEU A 328 4.46 -5.45 23.65
C LEU A 328 4.11 -6.02 25.04
N ALA A 329 2.82 -6.00 25.39
CA ALA A 329 2.32 -6.56 26.65
C ALA A 329 2.51 -8.09 26.73
N GLU A 330 2.68 -8.75 25.59
CA GLU A 330 2.88 -10.20 25.50
C GLU A 330 4.37 -10.55 25.28
N PRO A 331 4.83 -11.69 25.82
CA PRO A 331 6.15 -12.22 25.48
C PRO A 331 6.28 -12.43 23.98
N PRO A 332 7.46 -12.17 23.38
CA PRO A 332 7.66 -12.38 21.96
C PRO A 332 7.47 -13.83 21.56
N LEU A 333 6.81 -14.05 20.43
CA LEU A 333 6.69 -15.38 19.86
C LEU A 333 8.08 -15.85 19.39
N SER A 334 8.29 -17.16 19.44
CA SER A 334 9.60 -17.73 19.13
C SER A 334 9.96 -17.55 17.66
N ARG A 335 11.26 -17.61 17.35
CA ARG A 335 11.72 -17.57 15.96
C ARG A 335 11.11 -18.72 15.15
N GLU A 336 11.03 -19.91 15.74
CA GLU A 336 10.53 -21.13 15.11
C GLU A 336 9.06 -20.99 14.67
N HIS A 337 8.24 -20.25 15.43
CA HIS A 337 6.87 -19.94 15.05
C HIS A 337 6.82 -19.23 13.69
N TYR A 338 7.62 -18.18 13.51
CA TYR A 338 7.66 -17.43 12.25
C TYR A 338 8.34 -18.18 11.12
N LEU A 339 9.34 -19.02 11.40
CA LEU A 339 9.93 -19.89 10.39
C LEU A 339 8.89 -20.85 9.81
N ALA A 340 8.01 -21.42 10.65
CA ALA A 340 6.92 -22.28 10.18
C ALA A 340 5.91 -21.51 9.32
N LEU A 341 5.56 -20.27 9.69
CA LEU A 341 4.66 -19.42 8.90
C LEU A 341 5.27 -19.02 7.56
N LEU A 342 6.58 -18.73 7.55
CA LEU A 342 7.33 -18.40 6.35
C LEU A 342 7.45 -19.62 5.42
N GLU A 343 7.68 -20.82 5.96
CA GLU A 343 7.67 -22.08 5.20
C GLU A 343 6.29 -22.38 4.60
N ALA A 344 5.22 -22.22 5.39
CA ALA A 344 3.85 -22.39 4.91
C ALA A 344 3.52 -21.37 3.80
N PHE A 345 3.95 -20.12 3.94
CA PHE A 345 3.77 -19.11 2.90
C PHE A 345 4.59 -19.40 1.64
N GLU A 346 5.80 -19.94 1.77
CA GLU A 346 6.58 -20.38 0.60
C GLU A 346 5.92 -21.53 -0.15
N ASP A 347 5.33 -22.47 0.59
CA ASP A 347 4.64 -23.63 0.04
C ASP A 347 3.35 -23.24 -0.68
N ASP A 348 2.68 -22.18 -0.22
CA ASP A 348 1.45 -21.67 -0.80
C ASP A 348 1.30 -20.13 -0.72
N PRO A 349 2.05 -19.38 -1.55
CA PRO A 349 2.14 -17.91 -1.43
C PRO A 349 0.85 -17.19 -1.80
N ILE A 350 -0.09 -17.88 -2.45
CA ILE A 350 -1.37 -17.34 -2.91
C ILE A 350 -2.56 -17.99 -2.19
N GLY A 351 -2.30 -18.91 -1.25
CA GLY A 351 -3.34 -19.60 -0.50
C GLY A 351 -4.18 -20.54 -1.36
N ILE A 352 -3.67 -21.05 -2.49
CA ILE A 352 -4.43 -22.00 -3.33
C ILE A 352 -4.61 -23.32 -2.61
N LYS A 353 -3.64 -23.84 -1.85
CA LYS A 353 -3.79 -25.09 -1.10
C LYS A 353 -4.92 -25.03 -0.09
N GLU A 354 -5.08 -23.91 0.61
CA GLU A 354 -6.21 -23.72 1.52
C GLU A 354 -7.55 -23.45 0.80
N LYS A 355 -7.52 -22.80 -0.36
CA LYS A 355 -8.74 -22.43 -1.12
C LYS A 355 -9.14 -23.46 -2.18
N ALA A 356 -8.29 -24.43 -2.46
CA ALA A 356 -8.52 -25.42 -3.48
C ALA A 356 -9.60 -26.40 -3.01
N PRO A 357 -10.51 -26.80 -3.89
CA PRO A 357 -11.43 -27.88 -3.59
C PRO A 357 -10.68 -29.17 -3.23
N ASP A 358 -11.29 -30.00 -2.39
CA ASP A 358 -10.76 -31.33 -2.05
C ASP A 358 -10.37 -32.12 -3.31
N GLY A 359 -9.14 -32.66 -3.30
CA GLY A 359 -8.58 -33.47 -4.39
C GLY A 359 -8.22 -32.73 -5.68
N PHE A 360 -8.24 -31.39 -5.69
CA PHE A 360 -7.84 -30.58 -6.85
C PHE A 360 -6.38 -30.81 -7.25
N PHE A 361 -5.45 -30.87 -6.30
CA PHE A 361 -4.02 -31.03 -6.59
C PHE A 361 -3.68 -32.45 -7.02
N GLU A 362 -4.29 -33.45 -6.39
CA GLU A 362 -4.16 -34.86 -6.73
C GLU A 362 -4.69 -35.14 -8.14
N LEU A 363 -5.80 -34.47 -8.53
CA LEU A 363 -6.30 -34.51 -9.90
C LEU A 363 -5.34 -33.82 -10.88
N ALA A 364 -4.79 -32.65 -10.54
CA ALA A 364 -3.85 -31.94 -11.39
C ALA A 364 -2.55 -32.75 -11.59
N GLU A 365 -2.05 -33.40 -10.54
CA GLU A 365 -0.88 -34.28 -10.59
C GLU A 365 -1.15 -35.53 -11.43
N ALA A 366 -2.31 -36.18 -11.24
CA ALA A 366 -2.74 -37.30 -12.07
C ALA A 366 -2.85 -36.89 -13.56
N MET A 367 -3.48 -35.76 -13.86
CA MET A 367 -3.58 -35.26 -15.24
C MET A 367 -2.19 -35.01 -15.87
N LYS A 368 -1.26 -34.42 -15.12
CA LYS A 368 0.12 -34.21 -15.56
C LYS A 368 0.86 -35.54 -15.78
N GLN A 369 0.65 -36.52 -14.90
CA GLN A 369 1.23 -37.86 -15.05
C GLN A 369 0.67 -38.58 -16.28
N GLN A 370 -0.63 -38.45 -16.56
CA GLN A 370 -1.27 -38.98 -17.77
C GLN A 370 -0.65 -38.37 -19.04
N GLU A 371 -0.49 -37.05 -19.08
CA GLU A 371 0.12 -36.34 -20.22
C GLU A 371 1.58 -36.79 -20.43
N GLN A 372 2.36 -36.91 -19.34
CA GLN A 372 3.73 -37.42 -19.43
C GLN A 372 3.79 -38.87 -19.90
N ALA A 373 2.88 -39.74 -19.44
CA ALA A 373 2.79 -41.12 -19.88
C ALA A 373 2.40 -41.24 -21.36
N GLU A 374 1.59 -40.31 -21.88
CA GLU A 374 1.21 -40.24 -23.30
C GLU A 374 2.36 -39.73 -24.19
N LEU A 375 3.12 -38.73 -23.74
CA LEU A 375 4.25 -38.17 -24.49
C LEU A 375 5.50 -39.06 -24.47
N TYR A 376 5.82 -39.65 -23.32
CA TYR A 376 7.12 -40.28 -23.07
C TYR A 376 7.02 -41.77 -22.69
N GLY A 377 5.81 -42.31 -22.57
CA GLY A 377 5.57 -43.64 -22.02
C GLY A 377 5.75 -43.67 -20.50
N GLY A 378 5.00 -44.54 -19.81
CA GLY A 378 5.07 -44.66 -18.36
C GLY A 378 3.80 -45.22 -17.74
N PRO A 379 3.79 -45.40 -16.39
CA PRO A 379 2.59 -45.81 -15.68
C PRO A 379 1.54 -44.69 -15.72
N LYS A 380 0.36 -45.01 -16.23
CA LYS A 380 -0.81 -44.12 -16.19
C LYS A 380 -1.36 -44.05 -14.74
N PRO A 381 -1.83 -42.89 -14.30
CA PRO A 381 -2.50 -42.74 -13.00
C PRO A 381 -3.82 -43.53 -12.93
N ASP A 382 -4.17 -43.99 -11.73
CA ASP A 382 -5.45 -44.65 -11.47
C ASP A 382 -6.53 -43.62 -11.09
N PHE A 383 -7.23 -43.10 -12.09
CA PHE A 383 -8.32 -42.15 -11.89
C PHE A 383 -9.52 -42.73 -11.14
N ALA A 384 -9.71 -44.06 -11.12
CA ALA A 384 -10.79 -44.68 -10.35
C ALA A 384 -10.47 -44.70 -8.85
N ALA A 385 -9.22 -45.00 -8.49
CA ALA A 385 -8.75 -44.89 -7.13
C ALA A 385 -8.80 -43.44 -6.62
N LEU A 386 -8.40 -42.47 -7.45
CA LEU A 386 -8.51 -41.04 -7.13
C LEU A 386 -9.97 -40.58 -6.97
N ALA A 387 -10.87 -41.05 -7.82
CA ALA A 387 -12.29 -40.75 -7.68
C ALA A 387 -12.86 -41.24 -6.34
N ALA A 388 -12.39 -42.37 -5.84
CA ALA A 388 -12.85 -42.94 -4.58
C ALA A 388 -12.43 -42.13 -3.34
N THR A 389 -11.41 -41.27 -3.44
CA THR A 389 -10.96 -40.41 -2.33
C THR A 389 -11.67 -39.06 -2.29
N LEU A 390 -12.46 -38.72 -3.31
CA LEU A 390 -13.15 -37.42 -3.42
C LEU A 390 -14.52 -37.43 -2.73
N PRO A 391 -14.92 -36.31 -2.08
CA PRO A 391 -16.26 -36.17 -1.52
C PRO A 391 -17.33 -36.15 -2.63
N LYS A 392 -18.45 -36.86 -2.42
CA LYS A 392 -19.54 -36.99 -3.41
C LYS A 392 -20.19 -35.66 -3.80
N ASP A 393 -20.27 -34.73 -2.85
CA ASP A 393 -20.88 -33.41 -3.01
C ASP A 393 -19.83 -32.29 -3.21
N GLY A 394 -18.58 -32.65 -3.50
CA GLY A 394 -17.49 -31.70 -3.74
C GLY A 394 -17.58 -30.98 -5.09
N LEU A 395 -16.84 -29.87 -5.23
CA LEU A 395 -16.78 -29.10 -6.50
C LEU A 395 -16.24 -29.94 -7.66
N ILE A 396 -15.41 -30.94 -7.36
CA ILE A 396 -14.90 -31.95 -8.30
C ILE A 396 -15.65 -33.26 -8.04
N PRO A 397 -16.68 -33.59 -8.84
CA PRO A 397 -17.48 -34.78 -8.57
C PRO A 397 -16.74 -36.07 -8.92
N PRO A 398 -16.75 -37.11 -8.04
CA PRO A 398 -16.03 -38.38 -8.24
C PRO A 398 -16.26 -39.05 -9.59
N TRP A 399 -17.50 -39.07 -10.06
CA TRP A 399 -17.87 -39.71 -11.33
C TRP A 399 -17.20 -39.07 -12.54
N ALA A 400 -16.96 -37.75 -12.50
CA ALA A 400 -16.32 -37.02 -13.59
C ALA A 400 -14.84 -37.38 -13.69
N VAL A 401 -14.17 -37.58 -12.54
CA VAL A 401 -12.78 -38.03 -12.46
C VAL A 401 -12.65 -39.48 -12.91
N ALA A 402 -13.54 -40.37 -12.47
CA ALA A 402 -13.57 -41.76 -12.93
C ALA A 402 -13.81 -41.87 -14.44
N ALA A 403 -14.72 -41.05 -15.00
CA ALA A 403 -15.00 -41.03 -16.43
C ALA A 403 -13.80 -40.53 -17.27
N TYR A 404 -12.96 -39.65 -16.70
CA TYR A 404 -11.72 -39.18 -17.34
C TYR A 404 -10.74 -40.33 -17.58
N GLY A 405 -10.58 -41.25 -16.62
CA GLY A 405 -9.73 -42.44 -16.79
C GLY A 405 -10.22 -43.47 -17.81
N LYS A 406 -11.45 -43.31 -18.31
CA LYS A 406 -12.13 -44.21 -19.25
C LYS A 406 -12.41 -43.57 -20.61
N MET A 407 -11.56 -42.62 -21.03
CA MET A 407 -11.70 -41.91 -22.32
C MET A 407 -11.82 -42.83 -23.55
N ASP A 408 -11.24 -44.03 -23.47
CA ASP A 408 -11.23 -45.00 -24.57
C ASP A 408 -12.46 -45.93 -24.60
N ASP A 409 -13.33 -45.93 -23.57
CA ASP A 409 -14.54 -46.76 -23.48
C ASP A 409 -15.82 -45.91 -23.28
N PRO A 410 -16.52 -45.57 -24.37
CA PRO A 410 -17.72 -44.73 -24.33
C PRO A 410 -18.87 -45.32 -23.51
N ILE A 411 -18.97 -46.65 -23.42
CA ILE A 411 -20.05 -47.34 -22.69
C ILE A 411 -19.81 -47.24 -21.19
N GLU A 412 -18.56 -47.42 -20.73
CA GLU A 412 -18.22 -47.24 -19.32
C GLU A 412 -18.41 -45.79 -18.86
N GLN A 413 -18.06 -44.80 -19.69
CA GLN A 413 -18.36 -43.39 -19.39
C GLN A 413 -19.86 -43.14 -19.22
N LEU A 414 -20.67 -43.69 -20.12
CA LEU A 414 -22.13 -43.55 -20.06
C LEU A 414 -22.71 -44.17 -18.79
N LYS A 415 -22.20 -45.34 -18.37
CA LYS A 415 -22.60 -46.01 -17.12
C LYS A 415 -22.27 -45.18 -15.88
N LEU A 416 -21.05 -44.63 -15.80
CA LEU A 416 -20.62 -43.76 -14.70
C LEU A 416 -21.48 -42.49 -14.58
N VAL A 417 -21.82 -41.86 -15.71
CA VAL A 417 -22.70 -40.69 -15.75
C VAL A 417 -24.12 -41.04 -15.34
N ALA A 418 -24.63 -42.18 -15.80
CA ALA A 418 -25.99 -42.62 -15.51
C ALA A 418 -26.17 -43.00 -14.03
N GLU A 419 -25.22 -43.74 -13.46
CA GLU A 419 -25.18 -44.06 -12.04
C GLU A 419 -25.14 -42.79 -11.18
N ALA A 420 -24.30 -41.81 -11.53
CA ALA A 420 -24.19 -40.55 -10.80
C ALA A 420 -25.46 -39.68 -10.88
N LYS A 421 -26.21 -39.77 -11.98
CA LYS A 421 -27.44 -38.99 -12.20
C LYS A 421 -28.73 -39.76 -11.89
N GLY A 422 -28.62 -41.00 -11.38
CA GLY A 422 -29.77 -41.87 -11.12
C GLY A 422 -30.56 -42.25 -12.38
N ILE A 423 -29.92 -42.25 -13.54
CA ILE A 423 -30.53 -42.58 -14.83
C ILE A 423 -30.47 -44.10 -15.03
N VAL A 424 -31.61 -44.72 -15.30
CA VAL A 424 -31.68 -46.15 -15.63
C VAL A 424 -31.28 -46.33 -17.10
N LEU A 425 -30.21 -47.08 -17.34
CA LEU A 425 -29.74 -47.40 -18.69
C LEU A 425 -30.38 -48.70 -19.23
N PRO A 426 -30.61 -48.81 -20.55
CA PRO A 426 -31.01 -50.08 -21.18
C PRO A 426 -29.93 -51.15 -21.04
N GLU A 427 -30.31 -52.42 -20.91
CA GLU A 427 -29.36 -53.54 -20.79
C GLU A 427 -28.73 -53.97 -22.13
N ASP A 428 -29.30 -53.54 -23.26
CA ASP A 428 -28.85 -53.92 -24.61
C ASP A 428 -27.54 -53.20 -25.01
N PRO A 429 -26.44 -53.94 -25.30
CA PRO A 429 -25.14 -53.36 -25.65
C PRO A 429 -25.15 -52.49 -26.92
N ALA A 430 -25.96 -52.83 -27.92
CA ALA A 430 -26.04 -52.06 -29.16
C ALA A 430 -26.73 -50.70 -28.94
N THR A 431 -27.78 -50.67 -28.12
CA THR A 431 -28.47 -49.46 -27.69
C THR A 431 -27.55 -48.58 -26.83
N LEU A 432 -26.78 -49.16 -25.91
CA LEU A 432 -25.80 -48.43 -25.09
C LEU A 432 -24.70 -47.77 -25.93
N LEU A 433 -24.17 -48.47 -26.93
CA LEU A 433 -23.16 -47.94 -27.83
C LEU A 433 -23.73 -46.78 -28.66
N ALA A 434 -24.95 -46.94 -29.20
CA ALA A 434 -25.64 -45.89 -29.94
C ALA A 434 -25.90 -44.65 -29.08
N MET A 435 -26.30 -44.81 -27.81
CA MET A 435 -26.47 -43.70 -26.86
C MET A 435 -25.13 -43.01 -26.53
N ALA A 436 -24.05 -43.78 -26.37
CA ALA A 436 -22.71 -43.25 -26.12
C ALA A 436 -22.16 -42.47 -27.34
N GLU A 437 -22.34 -43.00 -28.55
CA GLU A 437 -21.99 -42.34 -29.81
C GLU A 437 -22.83 -41.07 -30.04
N GLN A 438 -24.13 -41.10 -29.71
CA GLN A 438 -25.00 -39.92 -29.76
C GLN A 438 -24.58 -38.85 -28.75
N MET A 439 -24.21 -39.21 -27.50
CA MET A 439 -23.66 -38.24 -26.54
C MET A 439 -22.32 -37.66 -27.00
N LYS A 440 -21.48 -38.47 -27.65
CA LYS A 440 -20.19 -38.02 -28.22
C LYS A 440 -20.42 -37.05 -29.39
N ALA A 441 -21.36 -37.35 -30.28
CA ALA A 441 -21.78 -36.47 -31.38
C ALA A 441 -22.42 -35.17 -30.86
N ALA A 442 -23.24 -35.24 -29.80
CA ALA A 442 -23.86 -34.07 -29.17
C ALA A 442 -22.84 -33.16 -28.46
N LYS A 443 -21.69 -33.70 -28.03
CA LYS A 443 -20.56 -32.92 -27.52
C LYS A 443 -19.79 -32.18 -28.63
N GLN A 444 -19.77 -32.71 -29.86
CA GLN A 444 -19.03 -32.14 -31.00
C GLN A 444 -19.86 -31.13 -31.80
N ASP A 445 -21.14 -31.40 -32.03
CA ASP A 445 -22.09 -30.46 -32.65
C ASP A 445 -23.49 -30.67 -32.06
N PRO A 446 -23.79 -30.01 -30.93
CA PRO A 446 -25.08 -30.16 -30.25
C PRO A 446 -26.25 -29.63 -31.09
N PHE A 447 -26.01 -28.67 -32.00
CA PHE A 447 -27.03 -28.12 -32.89
C PHE A 447 -27.41 -29.12 -33.99
N ALA A 448 -26.43 -29.83 -34.56
CA ALA A 448 -26.71 -30.91 -35.52
C ALA A 448 -27.52 -32.06 -34.89
N VAL A 449 -27.24 -32.42 -33.64
CA VAL A 449 -27.99 -33.46 -32.93
C VAL A 449 -29.42 -33.01 -32.61
N ALA A 450 -29.62 -31.76 -32.16
CA ALA A 450 -30.97 -31.22 -31.96
C ALA A 450 -31.78 -31.17 -33.26
N LYS A 451 -31.15 -30.83 -34.39
CA LYS A 451 -31.79 -30.86 -35.71
C LYS A 451 -32.25 -32.28 -36.09
N ASN A 452 -31.41 -33.29 -35.89
CA ASN A 452 -31.75 -34.68 -36.19
C ASN A 452 -32.88 -35.20 -35.29
N LEU A 453 -32.89 -34.83 -34.00
CA LEU A 453 -33.97 -35.16 -33.07
C LEU A 453 -35.31 -34.56 -33.53
N ARG A 454 -35.32 -33.32 -34.02
CA ARG A 454 -36.53 -32.70 -34.60
C ARG A 454 -36.97 -33.35 -35.91
N GLU A 455 -36.05 -33.88 -36.72
CA GLU A 455 -36.42 -34.66 -37.91
C GLU A 455 -37.04 -36.01 -37.54
N MET A 456 -36.52 -36.69 -36.51
CA MET A 456 -37.12 -37.92 -35.99
C MET A 456 -38.49 -37.67 -35.33
N ALA A 457 -38.68 -36.53 -34.68
CA ALA A 457 -39.96 -36.14 -34.08
C ALA A 457 -41.08 -36.00 -35.12
N LYS A 458 -40.77 -35.58 -36.36
CA LYS A 458 -41.75 -35.42 -37.45
C LYS A 458 -42.41 -36.73 -37.88
N THR A 459 -41.73 -37.86 -37.68
CA THR A 459 -42.22 -39.20 -38.09
C THR A 459 -42.64 -40.07 -36.89
N SER A 460 -42.63 -39.52 -35.67
CA SER A 460 -42.88 -40.25 -34.43
C SER A 460 -44.32 -40.06 -33.90
N GLU A 461 -44.80 -41.03 -33.11
CA GLU A 461 -46.10 -40.94 -32.44
C GLU A 461 -46.17 -39.79 -31.42
N PRO A 462 -47.36 -39.24 -31.11
CA PRO A 462 -47.51 -37.97 -30.37
C PRO A 462 -46.76 -37.88 -29.04
N GLY A 463 -46.77 -38.94 -28.22
CA GLY A 463 -46.06 -38.97 -26.93
C GLY A 463 -44.53 -39.00 -27.08
N SER A 464 -44.02 -39.69 -28.10
CA SER A 464 -42.58 -39.74 -28.40
C SER A 464 -42.10 -38.45 -29.10
N LYS A 465 -42.98 -37.85 -29.92
CA LYS A 465 -42.72 -36.58 -30.59
C LYS A 465 -42.47 -35.45 -29.60
N GLU A 466 -43.30 -35.35 -28.56
CA GLU A 466 -43.17 -34.30 -27.54
C GLU A 466 -41.87 -34.44 -26.72
N ILE A 467 -41.48 -35.68 -26.39
CA ILE A 467 -40.22 -35.96 -25.70
C ILE A 467 -39.00 -35.63 -26.57
N LEU A 468 -39.05 -35.97 -27.86
CA LEU A 468 -37.95 -35.69 -28.81
C LEU A 468 -37.81 -34.18 -29.10
N GLU A 469 -38.92 -33.44 -29.18
CA GLU A 469 -38.90 -31.98 -29.32
C GLU A 469 -38.35 -31.29 -28.06
N GLN A 470 -38.78 -31.73 -26.87
CA GLN A 470 -38.24 -31.20 -25.60
C GLN A 470 -36.75 -31.50 -25.42
N ALA A 471 -36.28 -32.69 -25.79
CA ALA A 471 -34.87 -33.05 -25.74
C ALA A 471 -34.03 -32.20 -26.72
N ALA A 472 -34.54 -31.92 -27.92
CA ALA A 472 -33.89 -31.04 -28.89
C ALA A 472 -33.79 -29.59 -28.37
N ASP A 473 -34.85 -29.07 -27.76
CA ASP A 473 -34.88 -27.71 -27.20
C ASP A 473 -33.90 -27.55 -26.03
N GLN A 474 -33.82 -28.54 -25.14
CA GLN A 474 -32.86 -28.54 -24.02
C GLN A 474 -31.41 -28.60 -24.51
N LEU A 475 -31.12 -29.41 -25.55
CA LEU A 475 -29.79 -29.49 -26.15
C LEU A 475 -29.37 -28.16 -26.81
N GLU A 476 -30.25 -27.48 -27.54
CA GLU A 476 -29.95 -26.17 -28.13
C GLU A 476 -29.77 -25.07 -27.07
N GLN A 477 -30.59 -25.08 -26.01
CA GLN A 477 -30.44 -24.13 -24.91
C GLN A 477 -29.09 -24.30 -24.21
N ALA A 478 -28.70 -25.54 -23.90
CA ALA A 478 -27.40 -25.84 -23.29
C ALA A 478 -26.21 -25.48 -24.19
N ALA A 479 -26.34 -25.67 -25.51
CA ALA A 479 -25.33 -25.30 -26.49
C ALA A 479 -25.14 -23.78 -26.61
N LYS A 480 -26.24 -23.02 -26.72
CA LYS A 480 -26.23 -21.55 -26.73
C LYS A 480 -25.62 -20.98 -25.46
N LEU A 481 -25.90 -21.59 -24.29
CA LEU A 481 -25.32 -21.19 -23.01
C LEU A 481 -23.80 -21.42 -22.96
N LYS A 482 -23.30 -22.47 -23.63
CA LYS A 482 -21.88 -22.81 -23.69
C LYS A 482 -21.12 -21.92 -24.70
N GLU A 483 -21.71 -21.59 -25.84
CA GLU A 483 -21.17 -20.58 -26.78
C GLU A 483 -21.12 -19.18 -26.13
N ALA A 484 -22.15 -18.79 -25.39
CA ALA A 484 -22.17 -17.52 -24.66
C ALA A 484 -21.08 -17.44 -23.58
N LYS A 485 -20.77 -18.56 -22.89
CA LYS A 485 -19.62 -18.66 -21.96
C LYS A 485 -18.26 -18.60 -22.67
N GLY A 486 -18.17 -19.12 -23.90
CA GLY A 486 -16.96 -19.06 -24.73
C GLY A 486 -16.72 -17.71 -25.41
N GLN A 487 -17.78 -16.88 -25.54
CA GLN A 487 -17.75 -15.53 -26.11
C GLN A 487 -17.87 -14.43 -25.04
N ALA A 488 -17.64 -14.72 -23.76
CA ALA A 488 -17.50 -13.70 -22.75
C ALA A 488 -16.40 -12.71 -23.21
N PRO A 489 -16.70 -11.41 -23.39
CA PRO A 489 -15.70 -10.46 -23.84
C PRO A 489 -14.56 -10.35 -22.82
N ALA A 490 -13.38 -10.01 -23.32
CA ALA A 490 -12.18 -9.81 -22.52
C ALA A 490 -12.44 -8.86 -21.33
N LYS A 491 -11.95 -9.26 -20.15
CA LYS A 491 -11.60 -8.59 -18.87
C LYS A 491 -12.04 -7.15 -18.50
N ASP A 492 -12.68 -6.33 -19.34
CA ASP A 492 -12.71 -4.86 -19.17
C ASP A 492 -14.10 -4.25 -18.86
N ASP A 493 -15.20 -5.01 -18.85
CA ASP A 493 -16.52 -4.49 -18.40
C ASP A 493 -17.31 -5.51 -17.55
N PRO A 494 -17.12 -5.50 -16.22
CA PRO A 494 -17.79 -6.43 -15.30
C PRO A 494 -19.30 -6.18 -15.17
N ALA A 495 -19.81 -4.97 -15.45
CA ALA A 495 -21.24 -4.68 -15.39
C ALA A 495 -21.99 -5.31 -16.57
N ALA A 496 -21.41 -5.22 -17.78
CA ALA A 496 -21.98 -5.83 -18.98
C ALA A 496 -22.01 -7.37 -18.89
N ALA A 497 -20.99 -7.97 -18.27
CA ALA A 497 -20.92 -9.42 -18.05
C ALA A 497 -22.03 -9.94 -17.13
N LEU A 498 -22.31 -9.23 -16.02
CA LEU A 498 -23.40 -9.57 -15.09
C LEU A 498 -24.78 -9.40 -15.73
N GLU A 499 -24.95 -8.38 -16.57
CA GLU A 499 -26.23 -8.10 -17.24
C GLU A 499 -26.53 -9.13 -18.36
N GLN A 500 -25.52 -9.58 -19.09
CA GLN A 500 -25.68 -10.70 -20.03
C GLN A 500 -25.99 -12.01 -19.30
N LEU A 501 -25.34 -12.28 -18.16
CA LEU A 501 -25.64 -13.46 -17.34
C LEU A 501 -27.11 -13.44 -16.88
N ALA A 502 -27.60 -12.29 -16.41
CA ALA A 502 -28.99 -12.12 -16.00
C ALA A 502 -30.01 -12.31 -17.14
N GLN A 503 -29.66 -12.00 -18.40
CA GLN A 503 -30.56 -12.22 -19.54
C GLN A 503 -30.71 -13.69 -19.92
N THR A 504 -29.77 -14.54 -19.50
CA THR A 504 -29.77 -15.98 -19.79
C THR A 504 -30.42 -16.82 -18.70
N LEU A 505 -30.74 -16.23 -17.55
CA LEU A 505 -31.46 -16.87 -16.45
C LEU A 505 -32.98 -16.82 -16.66
N PRO A 506 -33.73 -17.86 -16.25
CA PRO A 506 -35.19 -17.81 -16.26
C PRO A 506 -35.72 -16.70 -15.32
N PRO A 507 -36.94 -16.17 -15.55
CA PRO A 507 -37.52 -15.16 -14.66
C PRO A 507 -37.62 -15.68 -13.21
N GLY A 508 -37.07 -14.94 -12.26
CA GLY A 508 -37.03 -15.32 -10.84
C GLY A 508 -35.99 -14.54 -10.05
N GLU A 509 -35.92 -14.82 -8.75
CA GLU A 509 -35.13 -14.07 -7.75
C GLU A 509 -33.64 -13.93 -8.14
N SER A 510 -33.02 -15.01 -8.61
CA SER A 510 -31.61 -15.00 -9.05
C SER A 510 -31.34 -14.12 -10.28
N ARG A 511 -32.34 -13.91 -11.16
CA ARG A 511 -32.23 -13.01 -12.31
C ARG A 511 -32.27 -11.54 -11.87
N ASP A 512 -33.12 -11.24 -10.89
CA ASP A 512 -33.30 -9.90 -10.35
C ASP A 512 -32.10 -9.49 -9.48
N GLU A 513 -31.53 -10.42 -8.71
CA GLU A 513 -30.28 -10.21 -7.96
C GLU A 513 -29.09 -9.91 -8.87
N MET A 514 -28.93 -10.64 -9.97
CA MET A 514 -27.85 -10.41 -10.93
C MET A 514 -28.00 -9.08 -11.68
N ARG A 515 -29.23 -8.66 -11.99
CA ARG A 515 -29.50 -7.31 -12.53
C ARG A 515 -29.16 -6.21 -11.53
N LYS A 516 -29.55 -6.38 -10.27
CA LYS A 516 -29.24 -5.42 -9.21
C LYS A 516 -27.73 -5.30 -8.95
N ALA A 517 -27.00 -6.43 -9.01
CA ALA A 517 -25.54 -6.44 -8.93
C ALA A 517 -24.89 -5.71 -10.13
N ALA A 518 -25.39 -5.92 -11.35
CA ALA A 518 -24.92 -5.21 -12.53
C ALA A 518 -25.13 -3.68 -12.43
N GLU A 519 -26.29 -3.25 -11.93
CA GLU A 519 -26.59 -1.82 -11.69
C GLU A 519 -25.68 -1.20 -10.62
N GLN A 520 -25.40 -1.92 -9.53
CA GLN A 520 -24.47 -1.46 -8.49
C GLN A 520 -23.05 -1.30 -9.02
N VAL A 521 -22.56 -2.26 -9.81
CA VAL A 521 -21.22 -2.18 -10.41
C VAL A 521 -21.15 -1.05 -11.43
N ARG A 522 -22.19 -0.84 -12.25
CA ARG A 522 -22.27 0.28 -13.20
C ARG A 522 -22.25 1.64 -12.49
N SER A 523 -23.03 1.80 -11.43
CA SER A 523 -23.07 3.03 -10.64
C SER A 523 -21.72 3.33 -9.96
N GLY A 524 -21.02 2.30 -9.47
CA GLY A 524 -19.67 2.46 -8.91
C GLY A 524 -18.64 2.94 -9.93
N ILE A 525 -18.69 2.38 -11.15
CA ILE A 525 -17.80 2.79 -12.26
C ILE A 525 -18.08 4.22 -12.72
N GLU A 526 -19.36 4.63 -12.80
CA GLU A 526 -19.73 6.01 -13.16
C GLU A 526 -19.23 7.02 -12.12
N LYS A 527 -19.42 6.75 -10.82
CA LYS A 527 -18.91 7.62 -9.75
C LYS A 527 -17.39 7.77 -9.80
N ALA A 528 -16.67 6.68 -10.00
CA ALA A 528 -15.22 6.71 -10.14
C ALA A 528 -14.76 7.51 -11.37
N ARG A 529 -15.50 7.44 -12.48
CA ARG A 529 -15.23 8.25 -13.69
C ARG A 529 -15.52 9.73 -13.47
N GLU A 530 -16.62 10.07 -12.81
CA GLU A 530 -16.94 11.46 -12.46
C GLU A 530 -15.89 12.07 -11.53
N GLU A 531 -15.42 11.29 -10.54
CA GLU A 531 -14.37 11.71 -9.62
C GLU A 531 -13.02 11.89 -10.32
N ALA A 532 -12.62 10.96 -11.19
CA ALA A 532 -11.41 11.08 -12.00
C ALA A 532 -11.49 12.29 -12.97
N ALA A 533 -12.65 12.55 -13.56
CA ALA A 533 -12.86 13.71 -14.41
C ALA A 533 -12.80 15.04 -13.63
N ARG A 534 -13.31 15.06 -12.40
CA ARG A 534 -13.19 16.20 -11.48
C ARG A 534 -11.73 16.49 -11.15
N VAL A 535 -10.96 15.47 -10.75
CA VAL A 535 -9.53 15.61 -10.44
C VAL A 535 -8.74 16.10 -11.67
N ALA A 536 -9.00 15.53 -12.85
CA ALA A 536 -8.34 15.98 -14.08
C ALA A 536 -8.70 17.43 -14.46
N ALA A 537 -9.94 17.86 -14.21
CA ALA A 537 -10.37 19.24 -14.44
C ALA A 537 -9.72 20.22 -13.44
N GLU A 538 -9.58 19.83 -12.17
CA GLU A 538 -8.88 20.61 -11.14
C GLU A 538 -7.39 20.76 -11.47
N GLU A 539 -6.71 19.69 -11.90
CA GLU A 539 -5.31 19.75 -12.34
C GLU A 539 -5.14 20.65 -13.57
N LYS A 540 -6.05 20.56 -14.54
CA LYS A 540 -6.02 21.40 -15.74
C LYS A 540 -6.23 22.88 -15.38
N ALA A 541 -7.19 23.19 -14.51
CA ALA A 541 -7.44 24.54 -14.03
C ALA A 541 -6.25 25.10 -13.24
N ALA A 542 -5.58 24.28 -12.43
CA ALA A 542 -4.36 24.67 -11.73
C ALA A 542 -3.22 25.01 -12.70
N ARG A 543 -3.03 24.20 -13.75
CA ARG A 543 -2.03 24.47 -14.81
C ARG A 543 -2.31 25.75 -15.58
N GLU A 544 -3.58 26.02 -15.91
CA GLU A 544 -3.98 27.24 -16.62
C GLU A 544 -3.77 28.50 -15.75
N ARG A 545 -4.09 28.43 -14.44
CA ARG A 545 -3.80 29.53 -13.49
C ARG A 545 -2.30 29.80 -13.36
N ALA A 546 -1.49 28.75 -13.21
CA ALA A 546 -0.03 28.89 -13.15
C ALA A 546 0.55 29.51 -14.42
N ALA A 547 0.01 29.16 -15.60
CA ALA A 547 0.42 29.75 -16.87
C ALA A 547 0.04 31.24 -16.98
N GLN A 548 -1.16 31.62 -16.51
CA GLN A 548 -1.61 33.02 -16.48
C GLN A 548 -0.77 33.87 -15.52
N GLU A 549 -0.47 33.36 -14.32
CA GLU A 549 0.39 34.05 -13.35
C GLU A 549 1.82 34.25 -13.89
N ARG A 550 2.35 33.24 -14.60
CA ARG A 550 3.65 33.36 -15.27
C ARG A 550 3.62 34.44 -16.36
N ALA A 551 2.60 34.47 -17.21
CA ALA A 551 2.47 35.49 -18.24
C ALA A 551 2.35 36.90 -17.62
N ALA A 552 1.61 37.05 -16.52
CA ALA A 552 1.48 38.31 -15.80
C ALA A 552 2.81 38.76 -15.18
N ARG A 553 3.59 37.86 -14.59
CA ARG A 553 4.94 38.16 -14.06
C ARG A 553 5.92 38.56 -15.16
N GLU A 554 5.91 37.85 -16.28
CA GLU A 554 6.76 38.19 -17.44
C GLU A 554 6.38 39.56 -18.03
N GLN A 555 5.09 39.88 -18.08
CA GLN A 555 4.63 41.20 -18.52
C GLN A 555 5.03 42.32 -17.54
N ALA A 556 4.84 42.11 -16.23
CA ALA A 556 5.24 43.07 -15.22
C ALA A 556 6.76 43.33 -15.23
N ALA A 557 7.56 42.28 -15.42
CA ALA A 557 9.01 42.40 -15.56
C ALA A 557 9.42 43.19 -16.81
N ARG A 558 8.74 42.99 -17.95
CA ARG A 558 8.97 43.78 -19.17
C ARG A 558 8.57 45.24 -19.01
N GLU A 559 7.47 45.53 -18.34
CA GLU A 559 7.02 46.90 -18.06
C GLU A 559 7.96 47.63 -17.10
N GLN A 560 8.51 46.92 -16.10
CA GLN A 560 9.51 47.47 -15.20
C GLN A 560 10.82 47.76 -15.93
N ALA A 561 11.31 46.83 -16.74
CA ALA A 561 12.52 47.00 -17.54
C ALA A 561 12.41 48.10 -18.63
N ALA A 562 11.18 48.49 -19.02
CA ALA A 562 10.94 49.60 -19.93
C ALA A 562 10.81 50.97 -19.23
N ARG A 563 10.67 50.97 -17.89
CA ARG A 563 10.63 52.18 -17.06
C ARG A 563 11.99 52.56 -16.48
N GLU A 564 12.89 51.58 -16.37
CA GLU A 564 14.33 51.75 -16.10
C GLU A 564 15.08 52.11 -17.38
#